data_AF-A0A535D3S9-F1
#
_entry.id   AF-A0A535D3S9-F1
#
_cell.length_a   1.000
_cell.length_b   1.000
_cell.length_c   1.000
_cell.angle_alpha   90.00
_cell.angle_beta   90.00
_cell.angle_gamma   90.00
#
_symmetry.space_group_name_H-M   'P 1'
#
loop_
_entity.id
_entity.type
_entity.pdbx_description
1 polymer ?
#
loop_
_entity_poly.entity_id
_entity_poly.type
_entity_poly.pdbx_seq_one_letter_code
_entity_poly.pdbx_strand_id
1 'polypeptide(L)'
;MTATAQAATVQPARLLPGASSERVANATDSADKRRSAGVIRGKALIFWDPKVPGKKLDAIDTDQITPSNDCVSETLETLDARWKAGSFRFLMPDFRERVARGENFVVAGDRFAIGSSREMSPAGVKGVGDEAGHEIVIVCGAAMGDIFRRNALNLGLHVVQSRAAVDDAQEGDTFTFDPATRTLRNETRDKTYEPAPLSPQEEEIRRSGGIIKVGRREFADSVRRAPEIRWPEAKAA
;
A
#
# COMPACT_ATOMS: atom_id res chain seq x y z
N MET A 1 6.29 -39.76 44.37
CA MET A 1 5.43 -39.59 43.18
C MET A 1 5.90 -38.34 42.44
N THR A 2 6.71 -38.52 41.41
CA THR A 2 7.24 -37.43 40.58
C THR A 2 6.13 -36.97 39.63
N ALA A 3 5.63 -35.76 39.85
CA ALA A 3 4.70 -35.12 38.92
C ALA A 3 5.48 -34.73 37.66
N THR A 4 5.28 -35.47 36.58
CA THR A 4 5.70 -35.07 35.24
C THR A 4 4.92 -33.83 34.86
N ALA A 5 5.55 -32.67 34.88
CA ALA A 5 4.99 -31.47 34.29
C ALA A 5 4.81 -31.75 32.79
N GLN A 6 3.57 -31.94 32.34
CA GLN A 6 3.24 -31.92 30.92
C GLN A 6 3.64 -30.53 30.41
N ALA A 7 4.74 -30.47 29.65
CA ALA A 7 5.13 -29.27 28.94
C ALA A 7 3.94 -28.84 28.08
N ALA A 8 3.46 -27.60 28.26
CA ALA A 8 2.38 -27.05 27.46
C ALA A 8 2.83 -27.05 25.98
N THR A 9 2.39 -28.04 25.21
CA THR A 9 2.67 -28.13 23.79
C THR A 9 1.83 -27.10 23.06
N VAL A 10 2.47 -26.16 22.36
CA VAL A 10 1.79 -25.24 21.44
C VAL A 10 0.94 -26.08 20.49
N GLN A 11 -0.32 -25.71 20.29
CA GLN A 11 -1.25 -26.42 19.41
C GLN A 11 -1.46 -25.64 18.11
N PRO A 12 -1.81 -26.30 17.00
CA PRO A 12 -2.23 -25.61 15.77
C PRO A 12 -3.38 -24.64 16.03
N ALA A 13 -3.51 -23.63 15.16
CA ALA A 13 -4.64 -22.70 15.23
C ALA A 13 -5.97 -23.47 15.05
N ARG A 14 -7.00 -23.07 15.79
CA ARG A 14 -8.35 -23.64 15.67
C ARG A 14 -9.27 -22.64 14.98
N LEU A 15 -10.07 -23.11 14.03
CA LEU A 15 -11.09 -22.29 13.38
C LEU A 15 -12.23 -21.98 14.35
N LEU A 16 -12.71 -20.74 14.31
CA LEU A 16 -13.96 -20.36 14.97
C LEU A 16 -15.15 -21.05 14.26
N PRO A 17 -16.27 -21.30 14.97
CA PRO A 17 -17.47 -21.87 14.37
C PRO A 17 -17.90 -21.10 13.11
N GLY A 18 -18.10 -21.82 12.00
CA GLY A 18 -18.51 -21.23 10.71
C GLY A 18 -17.37 -20.69 9.83
N ALA A 19 -16.13 -20.61 10.33
CA ALA A 19 -14.97 -20.23 9.53
C ALA A 19 -14.47 -21.39 8.66
N SER A 20 -13.95 -21.08 7.47
CA SER A 20 -13.40 -22.08 6.53
C SER A 20 -12.10 -21.56 5.91
N SER A 21 -11.01 -22.32 6.08
CA SER A 21 -9.71 -22.00 5.48
C SER A 21 -9.73 -22.06 3.95
N GLU A 22 -10.54 -22.95 3.37
CA GLU A 22 -10.68 -23.07 1.90
C GLU A 22 -11.35 -21.83 1.29
N ARG A 23 -12.37 -21.25 1.96
CA ARG A 23 -12.99 -20.00 1.50
C ARG A 23 -11.99 -18.84 1.48
N VAL A 24 -11.14 -18.76 2.50
CA VAL A 24 -10.10 -17.72 2.60
C VAL A 24 -9.04 -17.88 1.51
N ALA A 25 -8.62 -19.12 1.22
CA ALA A 25 -7.69 -19.43 0.15
C ALA A 25 -8.28 -19.10 -1.24
N ASN A 26 -9.49 -19.57 -1.55
CA ASN A 26 -10.14 -19.37 -2.85
C ASN A 26 -10.44 -17.89 -3.17
N ALA A 27 -10.75 -17.08 -2.15
CA ALA A 27 -10.90 -15.63 -2.29
C ALA A 27 -9.59 -14.94 -2.71
N THR A 28 -8.45 -15.50 -2.32
CA THR A 28 -7.12 -14.98 -2.66
C THR A 28 -6.79 -15.24 -4.14
N ASP A 29 -6.99 -16.46 -4.63
CA ASP A 29 -6.74 -16.83 -6.03
C ASP A 29 -7.62 -16.06 -7.03
N SER A 30 -8.87 -15.79 -6.64
CA SER A 30 -9.82 -15.04 -7.48
C SER A 30 -9.49 -13.55 -7.57
N ALA A 31 -8.84 -12.99 -6.54
CA ALA A 31 -8.33 -11.62 -6.55
C ALA A 31 -7.03 -11.51 -7.37
N ASP A 32 -6.15 -12.51 -7.26
CA ASP A 32 -4.90 -12.57 -8.05
C ASP A 32 -5.13 -12.69 -9.55
N LYS A 33 -6.12 -13.50 -9.96
CA LYS A 33 -6.51 -13.59 -11.38
C LYS A 33 -7.06 -12.27 -11.94
N ARG A 34 -7.68 -11.44 -11.09
CA ARG A 34 -8.18 -10.10 -11.48
C ARG A 34 -7.08 -9.04 -11.52
N ARG A 35 -6.03 -9.18 -10.71
CA ARG A 35 -4.88 -8.28 -10.65
C ARG A 35 -3.70 -8.75 -11.52
N SER A 36 -3.93 -9.60 -12.53
CA SER A 36 -2.86 -10.22 -13.29
C SER A 36 -1.91 -9.18 -13.90
N ALA A 37 -0.69 -9.08 -13.33
CA ALA A 37 0.60 -8.61 -13.85
C ALA A 37 0.62 -7.65 -15.06
N GLY A 38 -0.33 -6.73 -15.14
CA GLY A 38 -0.42 -5.73 -16.17
C GLY A 38 0.41 -4.52 -15.79
N VAL A 39 0.95 -3.86 -16.80
CA VAL A 39 1.48 -2.50 -16.62
C VAL A 39 0.32 -1.60 -16.21
N ILE A 40 0.46 -0.92 -15.07
CA ILE A 40 -0.50 0.07 -14.61
C ILE A 40 -0.32 1.32 -15.47
N ARG A 41 -1.40 1.82 -16.07
CA ARG A 41 -1.37 3.00 -16.95
C ARG A 41 -2.41 4.01 -16.50
N GLY A 42 -2.07 5.30 -16.63
CA GLY A 42 -3.05 6.37 -16.53
C GLY A 42 -2.39 7.73 -16.38
N LYS A 43 -3.19 8.73 -16.00
CA LYS A 43 -2.76 10.13 -16.05
C LYS A 43 -2.14 10.61 -14.75
N ALA A 44 -1.20 11.54 -14.87
CA ALA A 44 -0.64 12.26 -13.76
C ALA A 44 -1.71 13.10 -13.05
N LEU A 45 -1.76 12.98 -11.72
CA LEU A 45 -2.54 13.76 -10.78
C LEU A 45 -1.53 14.46 -9.88
N ILE A 46 -1.24 15.72 -10.14
CA ILE A 46 -0.09 16.43 -9.54
C ILE A 46 -0.54 17.35 -8.42
N PHE A 47 0.15 17.28 -7.30
CA PHE A 47 0.06 18.28 -6.24
C PHE A 47 1.06 19.40 -6.53
N TRP A 48 0.58 20.54 -7.02
CA TRP A 48 1.41 21.75 -7.22
C TRP A 48 1.51 22.58 -5.95
N ASP A 49 2.67 23.20 -5.72
CA ASP A 49 2.85 24.16 -4.64
C ASP A 49 2.19 25.50 -5.04
N PRO A 50 1.10 25.93 -4.37
CA PRO A 50 0.42 27.17 -4.72
C PRO A 50 1.28 28.42 -4.47
N LYS A 51 2.38 28.30 -3.70
CA LYS A 51 3.28 29.40 -3.37
C LYS A 51 4.46 29.52 -4.34
N VAL A 52 4.76 28.46 -5.09
CA VAL A 52 5.93 28.39 -5.97
C VAL A 52 5.53 27.82 -7.33
N PRO A 53 5.24 28.68 -8.33
CA PRO A 53 4.85 28.23 -9.67
C PRO A 53 5.85 27.23 -10.27
N GLY A 54 5.33 26.14 -10.83
CA GLY A 54 6.13 25.07 -11.45
C GLY A 54 6.76 24.08 -10.47
N LYS A 55 6.62 24.28 -9.16
CA LYS A 55 7.13 23.36 -8.14
C LYS A 55 6.02 22.39 -7.69
N LYS A 56 6.38 21.12 -7.51
CA LYS A 56 5.49 20.12 -6.89
C LYS A 56 5.52 20.31 -5.37
N LEU A 57 4.38 20.10 -4.73
CA LEU A 57 4.22 20.35 -3.31
C LEU A 57 5.02 19.34 -2.48
N ASP A 58 5.97 19.87 -1.73
CA ASP A 58 6.74 19.10 -0.75
C ASP A 58 5.96 18.96 0.57
N ALA A 59 6.40 18.03 1.41
CA ALA A 59 6.01 17.94 2.82
C ALA A 59 4.50 17.75 3.07
N ILE A 60 3.81 17.10 2.14
CA ILE A 60 2.43 16.67 2.38
C ILE A 60 2.44 15.67 3.54
N ASP A 61 1.86 16.04 4.68
CA ASP A 61 1.77 15.17 5.83
C ASP A 61 0.51 14.28 5.82
N THR A 62 0.46 13.32 6.74
CA THR A 62 -0.69 12.41 6.86
C THR A 62 -2.02 13.08 7.23
N ASP A 63 -2.04 14.25 7.88
CA ASP A 63 -3.29 15.02 8.13
C ASP A 63 -3.80 15.63 6.83
N GLN A 64 -2.90 16.06 5.95
CA GLN A 64 -3.25 16.56 4.62
C GLN A 64 -3.71 15.44 3.67
N ILE A 65 -3.22 14.21 3.86
CA ILE A 65 -3.72 13.03 3.13
C ILE A 65 -5.08 12.60 3.68
N THR A 66 -5.23 12.47 4.99
CA THR A 66 -6.50 12.08 5.63
C THR A 66 -6.64 12.79 6.96
N PRO A 67 -7.54 13.79 7.06
CA PRO A 67 -7.75 14.53 8.30
C PRO A 67 -8.13 13.61 9.46
N SER A 68 -7.72 13.97 10.67
CA SER A 68 -7.98 13.18 11.87
C SER A 68 -9.48 12.87 12.09
N ASN A 69 -10.38 13.80 11.77
CA ASN A 69 -11.83 13.60 11.86
C ASN A 69 -12.38 12.58 10.85
N ASP A 70 -11.63 12.32 9.78
CA ASP A 70 -11.97 11.32 8.77
C ASP A 70 -11.26 9.98 9.04
N CYS A 71 -10.50 9.84 10.13
CA CYS A 71 -9.82 8.59 10.52
C CYS A 71 -10.67 7.69 11.45
N VAL A 72 -11.93 8.04 11.67
CA VAL A 72 -12.85 7.30 12.55
C VAL A 72 -13.86 6.49 11.74
N SER A 73 -14.31 5.36 12.30
CA SER A 73 -15.45 4.59 11.78
C SER A 73 -16.37 4.17 12.91
N GLU A 74 -17.65 4.07 12.60
CA GLU A 74 -18.68 3.60 13.52
C GLU A 74 -18.93 2.08 13.40
N THR A 75 -18.63 1.48 12.24
CA THR A 75 -18.81 0.04 12.01
C THR A 75 -17.71 -0.57 11.15
N LEU A 76 -17.64 -1.91 11.11
CA LEU A 76 -16.69 -2.63 10.26
C LEU A 76 -17.13 -2.63 8.79
N GLU A 77 -18.44 -2.61 8.52
CA GLU A 77 -19.02 -2.62 7.18
C GLU A 77 -18.74 -1.33 6.41
N THR A 78 -18.55 -0.21 7.12
CA THR A 78 -18.31 1.12 6.54
C THR A 78 -16.94 1.67 6.92
N LEU A 79 -16.02 0.79 7.35
CA LEU A 79 -14.72 1.14 7.90
C LEU A 79 -13.91 2.09 7.02
N ASP A 80 -13.94 1.88 5.70
CA ASP A 80 -13.16 2.67 4.74
C ASP A 80 -13.90 3.92 4.22
N ALA A 81 -15.18 4.09 4.51
CA ALA A 81 -16.02 5.10 3.87
C ALA A 81 -15.53 6.52 4.18
N ARG A 82 -15.22 6.79 5.46
CA ARG A 82 -14.66 8.06 5.93
C ARG A 82 -13.23 8.26 5.43
N TRP A 83 -12.42 7.21 5.44
CA TRP A 83 -11.01 7.29 5.01
C TRP A 83 -10.92 7.65 3.52
N LYS A 84 -11.76 7.03 2.68
CA LYS A 84 -11.90 7.37 1.26
C LYS A 84 -12.41 8.79 1.06
N ALA A 85 -13.40 9.24 1.86
CA ALA A 85 -13.94 10.60 1.78
C ALA A 85 -12.92 11.66 2.24
N GLY A 86 -12.06 11.31 3.20
CA GLY A 86 -11.01 12.16 3.72
C GLY A 86 -9.79 12.31 2.80
N SER A 87 -9.60 11.37 1.87
CA SER A 87 -8.41 11.29 1.02
C SER A 87 -8.20 12.58 0.21
N PHE A 88 -7.18 13.33 0.60
CA PHE A 88 -6.78 14.64 0.07
C PHE A 88 -7.87 15.72 0.06
N ARG A 89 -8.97 15.58 0.82
CA ARG A 89 -10.18 16.41 0.65
C ARG A 89 -9.97 17.92 0.69
N PHE A 90 -8.97 18.40 1.44
CA PHE A 90 -8.66 19.82 1.57
C PHE A 90 -7.56 20.26 0.61
N LEU A 91 -6.70 19.33 0.19
CA LEU A 91 -5.58 19.62 -0.69
C LEU A 91 -5.96 19.51 -2.18
N MET A 92 -6.88 18.59 -2.49
CA MET A 92 -7.47 18.36 -3.80
C MET A 92 -8.92 17.89 -3.62
N PRO A 93 -9.88 18.82 -3.49
CA PRO A 93 -11.28 18.48 -3.22
C PRO A 93 -11.94 17.55 -4.25
N ASP A 94 -11.49 17.58 -5.49
CA ASP A 94 -11.97 16.75 -6.60
C ASP A 94 -11.16 15.45 -6.81
N PHE A 95 -10.30 15.08 -5.85
CA PHE A 95 -9.40 13.92 -5.96
C PHE A 95 -10.11 12.64 -6.41
N ARG A 96 -11.23 12.29 -5.76
CA ARG A 96 -11.99 11.05 -6.09
C ARG A 96 -12.55 11.08 -7.50
N GLU A 97 -13.02 12.24 -7.96
CA GLU A 97 -13.56 12.41 -9.30
C GLU A 97 -12.46 12.34 -10.36
N ARG A 98 -11.29 12.92 -10.09
CA ARG A 98 -10.09 12.82 -10.94
C ARG A 98 -9.64 11.36 -11.07
N VAL A 99 -9.56 10.63 -9.97
CA VAL A 99 -9.23 9.20 -9.99
C VAL A 99 -10.25 8.42 -10.82
N ALA A 100 -11.55 8.67 -10.64
CA ALA A 100 -12.60 8.02 -11.45
C ALA A 100 -12.45 8.26 -12.97
N ARG A 101 -11.91 9.42 -13.37
CA ARG A 101 -11.58 9.77 -14.77
C ARG A 101 -10.27 9.15 -15.29
N GLY A 102 -9.58 8.35 -14.48
CA GLY A 102 -8.33 7.66 -14.87
C GLY A 102 -7.05 8.43 -14.53
N GLU A 103 -7.13 9.42 -13.64
CA GLU A 103 -5.96 10.11 -13.09
C GLU A 103 -5.48 9.38 -11.83
N ASN A 104 -4.68 8.32 -12.02
CA ASN A 104 -4.29 7.38 -10.97
C ASN A 104 -2.78 7.39 -10.64
N PHE A 105 -2.00 8.30 -11.22
CA PHE A 105 -0.62 8.53 -10.84
C PHE A 105 -0.53 9.77 -9.95
N VAL A 106 -0.54 9.57 -8.63
CA VAL A 106 -0.42 10.65 -7.65
C VAL A 106 1.03 11.14 -7.62
N VAL A 107 1.28 12.38 -8.01
CA VAL A 107 2.62 12.96 -8.09
C VAL A 107 2.79 14.09 -7.06
N ALA A 108 3.79 13.97 -6.20
CA ALA A 108 4.11 14.96 -5.17
C ALA A 108 5.61 15.20 -5.04
N GLY A 109 5.99 16.27 -4.34
CA GLY A 109 7.38 16.65 -4.12
C GLY A 109 8.14 15.75 -3.11
N ASP A 110 9.19 16.31 -2.54
CA ASP A 110 9.99 15.67 -1.48
C ASP A 110 9.18 15.59 -0.18
N ARG A 111 9.53 14.66 0.70
CA ARG A 111 8.92 14.49 2.04
C ARG A 111 7.41 14.23 2.00
N PHE A 112 6.95 13.47 1.01
CA PHE A 112 5.56 13.03 0.93
C PHE A 112 5.20 12.04 2.06
N ALA A 113 4.00 12.19 2.61
CA ALA A 113 3.41 11.38 3.65
C ALA A 113 4.23 11.28 4.95
N ILE A 114 4.85 12.39 5.36
CA ILE A 114 5.49 12.50 6.67
C ILE A 114 4.46 12.63 7.80
N GLY A 115 4.92 12.51 9.04
CA GLY A 115 4.10 12.72 10.24
C GLY A 115 3.62 11.43 10.88
N SER A 116 2.38 11.45 11.38
CA SER A 116 1.84 10.42 12.26
C SER A 116 1.60 9.05 11.58
N SER A 117 1.56 7.98 12.38
CA SER A 117 1.28 6.62 11.91
C SER A 117 -0.21 6.38 11.62
N ARG A 118 -0.76 7.04 10.61
CA ARG A 118 -2.16 6.84 10.16
C ARG A 118 -2.24 5.80 9.06
N GLU A 119 -2.63 4.58 9.41
CA GLU A 119 -2.92 3.51 8.44
C GLU A 119 -4.12 3.84 7.55
N MET A 120 -5.02 4.69 8.03
CA MET A 120 -6.17 5.21 7.29
C MET A 120 -5.74 6.00 6.05
N SER A 121 -4.57 6.66 6.08
CA SER A 121 -4.09 7.45 4.93
C SER A 121 -3.82 6.60 3.69
N PRO A 122 -2.91 5.60 3.71
CA PRO A 122 -2.73 4.74 2.55
C PRO A 122 -3.95 3.87 2.26
N ALA A 123 -4.73 3.46 3.28
CA ALA A 123 -5.95 2.66 3.08
C ALA A 123 -7.05 3.45 2.35
N GLY A 124 -7.29 4.70 2.73
CA GLY A 124 -8.25 5.59 2.08
C GLY A 124 -7.88 5.86 0.62
N VAL A 125 -6.61 6.21 0.36
CA VAL A 125 -6.11 6.43 -1.01
C VAL A 125 -6.31 5.18 -1.85
N LYS A 126 -5.88 4.01 -1.35
CA LYS A 126 -6.08 2.74 -2.07
C LYS A 126 -7.57 2.47 -2.32
N GLY A 127 -8.43 2.67 -1.32
CA GLY A 127 -9.86 2.44 -1.42
C GLY A 127 -10.54 3.33 -2.46
N VAL A 128 -10.09 4.58 -2.64
CA VAL A 128 -10.57 5.46 -3.71
C VAL A 128 -10.24 4.86 -5.09
N GLY A 129 -9.03 4.35 -5.27
CA GLY A 129 -8.63 3.66 -6.51
C GLY A 129 -9.46 2.41 -6.76
N ASP A 130 -9.57 1.53 -5.75
CA ASP A 130 -10.34 0.29 -5.85
C ASP A 130 -11.82 0.56 -6.19
N GLU A 131 -12.44 1.56 -5.56
CA GLU A 131 -13.83 1.98 -5.82
C GLU A 131 -14.02 2.50 -7.26
N ALA A 132 -13.02 3.21 -7.77
CA ALA A 132 -13.01 3.71 -9.14
C ALA A 132 -12.59 2.65 -10.18
N GLY A 133 -12.15 1.47 -9.76
CA GLY A 133 -11.62 0.43 -10.63
C GLY A 133 -10.22 0.71 -11.18
N HIS A 134 -9.45 1.59 -10.53
CA HIS A 134 -8.10 1.98 -10.95
C HIS A 134 -7.06 1.63 -9.88
N GLU A 135 -5.94 1.04 -10.28
CA GLU A 135 -4.79 0.93 -9.37
C GLU A 135 -4.08 2.29 -9.28
N ILE A 136 -3.88 2.78 -8.06
CA ILE A 136 -3.17 4.03 -7.81
C ILE A 136 -1.67 3.77 -7.63
N VAL A 137 -0.86 4.62 -8.26
CA VAL A 137 0.59 4.66 -8.08
C VAL A 137 0.96 6.02 -7.49
N ILE A 138 1.60 6.02 -6.32
CA ILE A 138 2.15 7.23 -5.72
C ILE A 138 3.59 7.39 -6.19
N VAL A 139 3.88 8.50 -6.85
CA VAL A 139 5.20 8.93 -7.30
C VAL A 139 5.60 10.17 -6.51
N CYS A 140 6.69 10.12 -5.77
CA CYS A 140 7.17 11.29 -5.04
C CYS A 140 8.67 11.49 -5.17
N GLY A 141 9.14 12.63 -4.64
CA GLY A 141 10.56 12.94 -4.57
C GLY A 141 11.30 12.13 -3.49
N ALA A 142 12.30 12.76 -2.91
CA ALA A 142 13.12 12.17 -1.85
C ALA A 142 12.36 12.09 -0.51
N ALA A 143 12.85 11.22 0.38
CA ALA A 143 12.44 11.15 1.79
C ALA A 143 10.92 10.97 2.05
N MET A 144 10.24 10.08 1.32
CA MET A 144 8.88 9.64 1.70
C MET A 144 8.85 9.16 3.16
N GLY A 145 7.76 9.42 3.88
CA GLY A 145 7.59 8.92 5.25
C GLY A 145 7.63 7.39 5.32
N ASP A 146 8.59 6.83 6.06
CA ASP A 146 8.85 5.38 6.10
C ASP A 146 7.63 4.57 6.60
N ILE A 147 6.89 5.11 7.57
CA ILE A 147 5.69 4.45 8.12
C ILE A 147 4.60 4.36 7.04
N PHE A 148 4.35 5.47 6.32
CA PHE A 148 3.40 5.46 5.21
C PHE A 148 3.86 4.50 4.11
N ARG A 149 5.14 4.54 3.73
CA ARG A 149 5.72 3.65 2.71
C ARG A 149 5.47 2.18 3.04
N ARG A 150 5.80 1.76 4.27
CA ARG A 150 5.55 0.41 4.77
C ARG A 150 4.08 0.04 4.73
N ASN A 151 3.20 0.92 5.24
CA ASN A 151 1.77 0.66 5.30
C ASN A 151 1.14 0.57 3.90
N ALA A 152 1.56 1.42 2.97
CA ALA A 152 1.15 1.36 1.58
C ALA A 152 1.52 0.02 0.93
N LEU A 153 2.78 -0.41 1.06
CA LEU A 153 3.24 -1.71 0.54
C LEU A 153 2.50 -2.88 1.19
N ASN A 154 2.25 -2.82 2.51
CA ASN A 154 1.47 -3.83 3.22
C ASN A 154 0.03 -3.97 2.72
N LEU A 155 -0.57 -2.88 2.24
CA LEU A 155 -1.91 -2.85 1.65
C LEU A 155 -1.88 -3.18 0.14
N GLY A 156 -0.70 -3.29 -0.47
CA GLY A 156 -0.55 -3.46 -1.91
C GLY A 156 -0.83 -2.19 -2.71
N LEU A 157 -0.65 -1.02 -2.12
CA LEU A 157 -0.62 0.29 -2.78
C LEU A 157 0.80 0.58 -3.29
N HIS A 158 0.92 0.96 -4.56
CA HIS A 158 2.22 1.19 -5.17
C HIS A 158 2.81 2.56 -4.80
N VAL A 159 4.07 2.55 -4.36
CA VAL A 159 4.84 3.74 -3.98
C VAL A 159 6.20 3.73 -4.69
N VAL A 160 6.54 4.88 -5.26
CA VAL A 160 7.69 5.08 -6.15
C VAL A 160 8.37 6.38 -5.76
N GLN A 161 9.64 6.32 -5.37
CA GLN A 161 10.45 7.52 -5.14
C GLN A 161 11.34 7.76 -6.37
N SER A 162 11.11 8.84 -7.10
CA SER A 162 11.90 9.24 -8.25
C SER A 162 11.83 10.75 -8.44
N ARG A 163 12.88 11.45 -8.00
CA ARG A 163 12.94 12.92 -8.12
C ARG A 163 12.91 13.36 -9.57
N ALA A 164 13.62 12.65 -10.44
CA ALA A 164 13.61 12.90 -11.89
C ALA A 164 12.21 12.79 -12.49
N ALA A 165 11.43 11.77 -12.13
CA ALA A 165 10.06 11.61 -12.62
C ALA A 165 9.13 12.74 -12.15
N VAL A 166 9.26 13.16 -10.89
CA VAL A 166 8.49 14.28 -10.31
C VAL A 166 8.85 15.61 -10.97
N ASP A 167 10.14 15.88 -11.13
CA ASP A 167 10.64 17.11 -11.74
C ASP A 167 10.11 17.24 -13.17
N ASP A 168 10.18 16.15 -13.94
CA ASP A 168 9.70 16.11 -15.32
C ASP A 168 8.17 16.24 -15.43
N ALA A 169 7.39 15.57 -14.55
CA ALA A 169 5.92 15.45 -14.64
C ALA A 169 5.17 16.79 -14.89
N GLN A 170 4.17 16.79 -15.76
CA GLN A 170 3.25 17.90 -16.01
C GLN A 170 1.81 17.38 -16.08
N GLU A 171 0.85 18.31 -15.94
CA GLU A 171 -0.57 17.97 -16.00
C GLU A 171 -0.93 17.27 -17.32
N GLY A 172 -1.76 16.24 -17.21
CA GLY A 172 -2.25 15.49 -18.37
C GLY A 172 -1.28 14.46 -18.95
N ASP A 173 -0.04 14.36 -18.45
CA ASP A 173 0.89 13.30 -18.84
C ASP A 173 0.31 11.92 -18.62
N THR A 174 0.70 11.00 -19.49
CA THR A 174 0.43 9.58 -19.28
C THR A 174 1.68 8.87 -18.75
N PHE A 175 1.49 8.17 -17.64
CA PHE A 175 2.49 7.31 -17.04
C PHE A 175 2.12 5.83 -17.18
N THR A 176 3.16 5.01 -17.20
CA THR A 176 3.08 3.58 -17.01
C THR A 176 4.01 3.12 -15.89
N PHE A 177 3.57 2.16 -15.10
CA PHE A 177 4.35 1.53 -14.04
C PHE A 177 4.21 0.02 -14.17
N ASP A 178 5.33 -0.67 -14.32
CA ASP A 178 5.38 -2.13 -14.29
C ASP A 178 5.60 -2.60 -12.85
N PRO A 179 4.62 -3.24 -12.20
CA PRO A 179 4.79 -3.73 -10.85
C PRO A 179 5.85 -4.83 -10.74
N ALA A 180 6.13 -5.60 -11.79
CA ALA A 180 7.11 -6.68 -11.72
C ALA A 180 8.55 -6.14 -11.62
N THR A 181 8.89 -5.20 -12.51
CA THR A 181 10.23 -4.60 -12.61
C THR A 181 10.39 -3.33 -11.78
N ARG A 182 9.29 -2.70 -11.36
CA ARG A 182 9.20 -1.34 -10.80
C ARG A 182 9.59 -0.25 -11.78
N THR A 183 9.74 -0.53 -13.08
CA THR A 183 10.06 0.50 -14.06
C THR A 183 8.90 1.50 -14.17
N LEU A 184 9.20 2.79 -14.00
CA LEU A 184 8.27 3.90 -14.20
C LEU A 184 8.60 4.58 -15.52
N ARG A 185 7.62 4.80 -16.38
CA ARG A 185 7.78 5.53 -17.64
C ARG A 185 6.77 6.65 -17.75
N ASN A 186 7.22 7.83 -18.19
CA ASN A 186 6.35 8.88 -18.69
C ASN A 186 6.28 8.74 -20.22
N GLU A 187 5.15 8.27 -20.73
CA GLU A 187 4.95 8.02 -22.15
C GLU A 187 4.91 9.33 -22.95
N THR A 188 4.32 10.37 -22.38
CA THR A 188 4.17 11.69 -23.01
C THR A 188 5.51 12.36 -23.28
N ARG A 189 6.52 12.09 -22.44
CA ARG A 189 7.88 12.63 -22.59
C ARG A 189 8.90 11.66 -23.15
N ASP A 190 8.48 10.43 -23.42
CA ASP A 190 9.36 9.32 -23.81
C ASP A 190 10.58 9.17 -22.88
N LYS A 191 10.31 9.18 -21.57
CA LYS A 191 11.34 9.03 -20.52
C LYS A 191 11.02 7.87 -19.60
N THR A 192 12.04 7.09 -19.27
CA THR A 192 11.99 6.00 -18.30
C THR A 192 12.83 6.36 -17.09
N TYR A 193 12.34 5.99 -15.91
CA TYR A 193 12.97 6.29 -14.64
C TYR A 193 13.15 5.01 -13.84
N GLU A 194 14.33 4.90 -13.22
CA GLU A 194 14.62 3.87 -12.23
C GLU A 194 14.31 4.43 -10.84
N PRO A 195 13.29 3.90 -10.13
CA PRO A 195 12.98 4.37 -8.79
C PRO A 195 14.08 4.04 -7.78
N ALA A 196 14.05 4.75 -6.65
CA ALA A 196 14.86 4.37 -5.50
C ALA A 196 14.60 2.89 -5.12
N PRO A 197 15.65 2.12 -4.80
CA PRO A 197 15.53 0.71 -4.49
C PRO A 197 14.74 0.52 -3.19
N LEU A 198 14.02 -0.60 -3.11
CA LEU A 198 13.42 -1.07 -1.87
C LEU A 198 14.40 -1.96 -1.11
N SER A 199 14.27 -2.03 0.21
CA SER A 199 14.94 -3.07 0.98
C SER A 199 14.44 -4.47 0.58
N PRO A 200 15.21 -5.55 0.82
CA PRO A 200 14.78 -6.91 0.50
C PRO A 200 13.41 -7.29 1.11
N GLN A 201 13.13 -6.87 2.34
CA GLN A 201 11.85 -7.13 3.01
C GLN A 201 10.69 -6.36 2.36
N GLU A 202 10.89 -5.10 2.01
CA GLU A 202 9.88 -4.32 1.31
C GLU A 202 9.57 -4.91 -0.08
N GLU A 203 10.60 -5.39 -0.78
CA GLU A 203 10.44 -6.04 -2.08
C GLU A 203 9.69 -7.38 -1.97
N GLU A 204 9.95 -8.17 -0.92
CA GLU A 204 9.21 -9.40 -0.62
C GLU A 204 7.72 -9.13 -0.37
N ILE A 205 7.40 -8.19 0.54
CA ILE A 205 6.02 -7.80 0.88
C ILE A 205 5.29 -7.25 -0.36
N ARG A 206 5.98 -6.45 -1.16
CA ARG A 206 5.42 -5.89 -2.39
C ARG A 206 5.06 -6.99 -3.38
N ARG A 207 5.98 -7.94 -3.63
CA ARG A 207 5.76 -9.07 -4.56
C ARG A 207 4.69 -10.03 -4.06
N SER A 208 4.51 -10.15 -2.75
CA SER A 208 3.45 -10.97 -2.19
C SER A 208 2.07 -10.33 -2.34
N GLY A 209 1.97 -9.07 -2.78
CA GLY A 209 0.72 -8.31 -2.87
C GLY A 209 0.24 -7.73 -1.54
N GLY A 210 1.16 -7.57 -0.56
CA GLY A 210 0.87 -7.04 0.77
C GLY A 210 0.73 -8.10 1.86
N ILE A 211 0.79 -7.66 3.12
CA ILE A 211 0.81 -8.53 4.31
C ILE A 211 -0.50 -9.26 4.54
N ILE A 212 -1.64 -8.68 4.15
CA ILE A 212 -2.95 -9.36 4.26
C ILE A 212 -2.99 -10.58 3.36
N LYS A 213 -2.37 -10.52 2.18
CA LYS A 213 -2.28 -11.66 1.27
C LYS A 213 -1.34 -12.74 1.80
N VAL A 214 -0.20 -12.34 2.37
CA VAL A 214 0.68 -13.25 3.12
C VAL A 214 -0.08 -13.93 4.24
N GLY A 215 -0.75 -13.15 5.09
CA GLY A 215 -1.52 -13.64 6.22
C GLY A 215 -2.65 -14.59 5.82
N ARG A 216 -3.34 -14.36 4.70
CA ARG A 216 -4.36 -15.29 4.17
C ARG A 216 -3.78 -16.62 3.74
N ARG A 217 -2.62 -16.61 3.08
CA ARG A 217 -1.88 -17.84 2.72
C ARG A 217 -1.44 -18.58 3.97
N GLU A 218 -0.80 -17.87 4.90
CA GLU A 218 -0.29 -18.43 6.15
C GLU A 218 -1.42 -18.89 7.09
N PHE A 219 -2.59 -18.25 7.06
CA PHE A 219 -3.74 -18.65 7.86
C PHE A 219 -4.19 -20.06 7.51
N ALA A 220 -4.29 -20.39 6.22
CA ALA A 220 -4.64 -21.73 5.79
C ALA A 220 -3.60 -22.78 6.27
N ASP A 221 -2.33 -22.41 6.27
CA ASP A 221 -1.25 -23.27 6.78
C ASP A 221 -1.23 -23.36 8.30
N SER A 222 -1.61 -22.30 9.03
CA SER A 222 -1.60 -22.25 10.49
C SER A 222 -2.53 -23.27 11.15
N VAL A 223 -3.60 -23.66 10.45
CA VAL A 223 -4.55 -24.68 10.90
C VAL A 223 -4.02 -26.10 10.64
N ARG A 224 -3.16 -26.25 9.62
CA ARG A 224 -2.66 -27.56 9.15
C ARG A 224 -1.31 -27.92 9.76
N ARG A 225 -0.45 -26.92 10.00
CA ARG A 225 0.93 -27.11 10.42
C ARG A 225 1.00 -27.32 11.93
N ALA A 226 1.67 -28.39 12.34
CA ALA A 226 2.06 -28.56 13.73
C ALA A 226 3.05 -27.45 14.12
N PRO A 227 2.77 -26.66 15.18
CA PRO A 227 3.68 -25.60 15.61
C PRO A 227 4.99 -26.20 16.13
N GLU A 228 6.08 -25.49 15.88
CA GLU A 228 7.42 -25.91 16.23
C GLU A 228 8.10 -24.78 17.00
N ILE A 229 8.64 -25.06 18.18
CA ILE A 229 9.47 -24.11 18.92
C ILE A 229 10.92 -24.35 18.52
N ARG A 230 11.51 -23.42 17.76
CA ARG A 230 12.94 -23.43 17.43
C ARG A 230 13.65 -22.47 18.35
N TRP A 231 14.47 -23.01 19.25
CA TRP A 231 15.39 -22.20 20.02
C TRP A 231 16.63 -21.91 19.16
N PRO A 232 17.15 -20.67 19.16
CA PRO A 232 18.45 -20.42 18.56
C PRO A 232 19.49 -21.32 19.24
N GLU A 233 20.41 -21.89 18.46
CA GLU A 233 21.52 -22.64 19.02
C GLU A 233 22.27 -21.73 20.00
N ALA A 234 22.54 -22.24 21.20
CA ALA A 234 23.40 -21.55 22.14
C ALA A 234 24.74 -21.34 21.42
N LYS A 235 25.06 -20.09 21.05
CA LYS A 235 26.42 -19.77 20.61
C LYS A 235 27.36 -20.28 21.71
N ALA A 236 28.20 -21.24 21.36
CA ALA A 236 29.33 -21.60 22.21
C ALA A 236 30.09 -20.30 22.49
N ALA A 237 30.15 -19.95 23.78
CA ALA A 237 30.87 -18.77 24.27
C ALA A 237 32.37 -18.88 23.98
#